data_AF-A0A225VRX3-F1
#
_entry.id   AF-A0A225VRX3-F1
#
_cell.length_a   1.000
_cell.length_b   1.000
_cell.length_c   1.000
_cell.angle_alpha   90.00
_cell.angle_beta   90.00
_cell.angle_gamma   90.00
#
_symmetry.space_group_name_H-M   'P 1'
#
loop_
_entity.id
_entity.type
_entity.pdbx_description
1 polymer ?
#
loop_
_entity_poly.entity_id
_entity_poly.type
_entity_poly.pdbx_seq_one_letter_code
_entity_poly.pdbx_strand_id
1 'polypeptide(L)'
;MVIYLFIVYWVLHVGGSVKCKEDGCKKKAKARGVCWAHGGGTKCQDPNCLKIAVSNGFCWAHGGGKRCGINGCIKPAYERTYNLCEKHFAQLRREKCFEVYD
;
A
#
# COMPACT_ATOMS: atom_id res chain seq x y z
N MET A 1 18.18 -5.29 40.42
CA MET A 1 18.51 -5.22 38.97
C MET A 1 17.29 -5.41 38.06
N VAL A 2 16.05 -5.19 38.54
CA VAL A 2 14.81 -5.47 37.77
C VAL A 2 14.08 -4.21 37.28
N ILE A 3 14.45 -3.03 37.80
CA ILE A 3 13.81 -1.73 37.47
C ILE A 3 14.31 -1.19 36.12
N TYR A 4 15.58 -1.48 35.76
CA TYR A 4 16.19 -1.03 34.50
C TYR A 4 15.56 -1.67 33.25
N LEU A 5 14.93 -2.86 33.36
CA LEU A 5 14.28 -3.53 32.22
C LEU A 5 12.95 -2.89 31.80
N PHE A 6 12.25 -2.19 32.70
CA PHE A 6 10.97 -1.52 32.36
C PHE A 6 11.15 -0.23 31.56
N ILE A 7 12.22 0.53 31.80
CA ILE A 7 12.50 1.79 31.09
C ILE A 7 12.88 1.51 29.63
N VAL A 8 13.66 0.46 29.39
CA VAL A 8 14.11 0.08 28.03
C VAL A 8 12.94 -0.43 27.18
N TYR A 9 11.94 -1.06 27.79
CA TYR A 9 10.76 -1.57 27.07
C TYR A 9 9.76 -0.46 26.65
N TRP A 10 9.72 0.66 27.39
CA TRP A 10 8.79 1.77 27.12
C TRP A 10 9.28 2.73 26.02
N VAL A 11 10.59 2.91 25.87
CA VAL A 11 11.21 3.82 24.88
C VAL A 11 11.06 3.32 23.43
N LEU A 12 10.81 2.03 23.22
CA LEU A 12 10.81 1.42 21.88
C LEU A 12 9.50 1.58 21.09
N HIS A 13 8.44 2.14 21.67
CA HIS A 13 7.09 2.13 21.05
C HIS A 13 6.48 3.49 20.74
N VAL A 14 7.22 4.60 20.85
CA VAL A 14 6.72 5.92 20.42
C VAL A 14 6.98 6.12 18.92
N GLY A 15 6.18 5.43 18.10
CA GLY A 15 6.11 5.68 16.65
C GLY A 15 5.47 7.03 16.34
N GLY A 16 6.23 8.12 16.42
CA GLY A 16 5.74 9.46 16.11
C GLY A 16 5.52 9.67 14.61
N SER A 17 4.28 9.83 14.16
CA SER A 17 3.99 10.25 12.78
C SER A 17 3.97 11.77 12.66
N VAL A 18 4.89 12.34 11.87
CA VAL A 18 4.94 13.78 11.58
C VAL A 18 3.87 14.19 10.54
N LYS A 19 3.37 15.44 10.64
CA LYS A 19 2.49 16.02 9.62
C LYS A 19 3.29 16.41 8.38
N CYS A 20 2.62 16.47 7.23
CA CYS A 20 3.20 17.02 6.01
C CYS A 20 3.58 18.50 6.24
N LYS A 21 4.77 18.89 5.78
CA LYS A 21 5.30 20.26 5.86
C LYS A 21 4.63 21.24 4.90
N GLU A 22 4.02 20.73 3.82
CA GLU A 22 3.26 21.57 2.88
C GLU A 22 2.10 22.29 3.57
N ASP A 23 1.95 23.56 3.24
CA ASP A 23 0.94 24.43 3.82
C ASP A 23 -0.48 23.91 3.52
N GLY A 24 -1.36 23.98 4.51
CA GLY A 24 -2.72 23.44 4.44
C GLY A 24 -2.84 21.91 4.34
N CYS A 25 -1.72 21.16 4.33
CA CYS A 25 -1.78 19.70 4.17
C CYS A 25 -2.03 18.98 5.50
N LYS A 26 -3.24 18.39 5.65
CA LYS A 26 -3.60 17.58 6.83
C LYS A 26 -3.07 16.13 6.79
N LYS A 27 -2.39 15.74 5.72
CA LYS A 27 -1.90 14.36 5.54
C LYS A 27 -0.65 14.12 6.40
N LYS A 28 -0.43 12.87 6.79
CA LYS A 28 0.80 12.44 7.46
C LYS A 28 1.97 12.45 6.47
N ALA A 29 3.12 12.93 6.93
CA ALA A 29 4.37 12.80 6.19
C ALA A 29 4.83 11.34 6.19
N LYS A 30 5.35 10.90 5.05
CA LYS A 30 5.85 9.54 4.86
C LYS A 30 7.37 9.52 4.87
N ALA A 31 7.99 10.41 4.09
CA ALA A 31 9.42 10.62 4.05
C ALA A 31 9.70 12.10 3.78
N ARG A 32 10.91 12.57 4.13
CA ARG A 32 11.38 13.94 3.87
C ARG A 32 10.47 15.05 4.47
N GLY A 33 9.62 14.70 5.44
CA GLY A 33 8.63 15.61 6.04
C GLY A 33 7.43 15.93 5.15
N VAL A 34 7.20 15.21 4.05
CA VAL A 34 6.07 15.44 3.14
C VAL A 34 5.24 14.18 2.93
N CYS A 35 3.96 14.34 2.58
CA CYS A 35 3.05 13.23 2.33
C CYS A 35 3.29 12.59 0.96
N TRP A 36 2.61 11.47 0.68
CA TRP A 36 2.70 10.79 -0.62
C TRP A 36 2.42 11.71 -1.82
N ALA A 37 1.39 12.56 -1.72
CA ALA A 37 1.01 13.49 -2.79
C ALA A 37 2.02 14.62 -2.99
N HIS A 38 2.82 14.92 -1.97
CA HIS A 38 3.80 16.00 -1.97
C HIS A 38 5.24 15.47 -2.05
N GLY A 39 5.44 14.28 -2.63
CA GLY A 39 6.79 13.74 -2.89
C GLY A 39 7.42 12.94 -1.74
N GLY A 40 6.64 12.56 -0.73
CA GLY A 40 7.08 11.67 0.35
C GLY A 40 7.27 10.21 -0.06
N GLY A 41 7.07 9.88 -1.33
CA GLY A 41 7.35 8.56 -1.90
C GLY A 41 8.68 8.49 -2.65
N THR A 42 9.13 7.28 -2.94
CA THR A 42 10.25 7.03 -3.85
C THR A 42 9.78 7.12 -5.29
N LYS A 43 10.62 7.61 -6.21
CA LYS A 43 10.28 7.62 -7.63
C LYS A 43 10.32 6.20 -8.20
N CYS A 44 9.53 5.95 -9.23
CA CYS A 44 9.63 4.76 -10.03
C CYS A 44 11.05 4.64 -10.60
N GLN A 45 11.63 3.44 -10.57
CA GLN A 45 12.98 3.16 -11.08
C GLN A 45 13.05 3.19 -12.61
N ASP A 46 11.92 3.10 -13.29
CA ASP A 46 11.84 3.31 -14.73
C ASP A 46 12.34 4.73 -15.12
N PRO A 47 13.33 4.84 -16.02
CA PRO A 47 14.08 6.08 -16.24
C PRO A 47 13.24 7.25 -16.75
N ASN A 48 12.09 6.98 -17.38
CA ASN A 48 11.20 7.99 -17.94
C ASN A 48 9.91 8.16 -17.12
N CYS A 49 9.86 7.59 -15.92
CA CYS A 49 8.66 7.60 -15.08
C CYS A 49 8.77 8.57 -13.91
N LEU A 50 7.95 9.62 -13.93
CA LEU A 50 7.85 10.59 -12.84
C LEU A 50 6.89 10.15 -11.73
N LYS A 51 6.26 8.97 -11.87
CA LYS A 51 5.31 8.46 -10.88
C LYS A 51 6.03 7.93 -9.65
N ILE A 52 5.32 7.95 -8.52
CA ILE A 52 5.79 7.38 -7.27
C ILE A 52 5.70 5.85 -7.33
N ALA A 53 6.75 5.19 -6.86
CA ALA A 53 6.80 3.75 -6.70
C ALA A 53 5.84 3.28 -5.61
N VAL A 54 5.04 2.26 -5.93
CA VAL A 54 4.07 1.67 -5.00
C VAL A 54 4.73 0.55 -4.22
N SER A 55 5.41 -0.37 -4.90
CA SER A 55 6.24 -1.43 -4.32
C SER A 55 7.38 -1.78 -5.27
N ASN A 56 8.39 -2.50 -4.77
CA ASN A 56 9.52 -3.01 -5.55
C ASN A 56 10.28 -1.94 -6.37
N GLY A 57 10.21 -0.66 -5.96
CA GLY A 57 10.81 0.44 -6.71
C GLY A 57 10.05 0.88 -7.97
N PHE A 58 8.90 0.28 -8.28
CA PHE A 58 8.14 0.61 -9.49
C PHE A 58 6.76 1.21 -9.19
N CYS A 59 6.24 2.00 -10.11
CA CYS A 59 4.86 2.49 -10.04
C CYS A 59 3.86 1.41 -10.46
N TRP A 60 2.57 1.70 -10.36
CA TRP A 60 1.51 0.75 -10.75
C TRP A 60 1.58 0.33 -12.22
N ALA A 61 2.05 1.19 -13.13
CA ALA A 61 2.21 0.84 -14.54
C ALA A 61 3.42 -0.09 -14.77
N HIS A 62 4.49 0.08 -14.00
CA HIS A 62 5.78 -0.57 -14.22
C HIS A 62 6.07 -1.73 -13.24
N GLY A 63 5.04 -2.29 -12.60
CA GLY A 63 5.18 -3.52 -11.81
C GLY A 63 5.15 -3.37 -10.28
N GLY A 64 4.87 -2.17 -9.77
CA GLY A 64 4.72 -1.93 -8.33
C GLY A 64 3.39 -2.35 -7.72
N GLY A 65 2.60 -3.16 -8.42
CA GLY A 65 1.26 -3.54 -8.00
C GLY A 65 0.91 -4.95 -8.47
N LYS A 66 0.08 -5.64 -7.69
CA LYS A 66 -0.41 -6.97 -8.07
C LYS A 66 -1.38 -6.86 -9.26
N ARG A 67 -1.27 -7.82 -10.18
CA ARG A 67 -2.20 -7.99 -11.30
C ARG A 67 -3.25 -9.02 -10.93
N CYS A 68 -4.39 -8.96 -11.61
CA CYS A 68 -5.42 -9.97 -11.50
C CYS A 68 -4.83 -11.34 -11.82
N GLY A 69 -5.12 -12.35 -11.00
CA GLY A 69 -4.70 -13.73 -11.21
C GLY A 69 -5.41 -14.46 -12.36
N ILE A 70 -6.33 -13.80 -13.07
CA ILE A 70 -6.99 -14.38 -14.24
C ILE A 70 -6.09 -14.15 -15.45
N ASN A 71 -5.81 -15.23 -16.18
CA ASN A 71 -5.00 -15.18 -17.39
C ASN A 71 -5.49 -14.11 -18.37
N GLY A 72 -4.56 -13.29 -18.87
CA GLY A 72 -4.86 -12.17 -19.78
C GLY A 72 -5.43 -10.91 -19.11
N CYS A 73 -5.68 -10.90 -17.80
CA CYS A 73 -6.21 -9.73 -17.12
C CYS A 73 -5.11 -8.85 -16.51
N ILE A 74 -4.83 -7.70 -17.15
CA ILE A 74 -3.82 -6.74 -16.67
C ILE A 74 -4.33 -5.77 -15.58
N LYS A 75 -5.59 -5.94 -15.15
CA LYS A 75 -6.23 -5.04 -14.19
C LYS A 75 -5.57 -5.13 -12.81
N PRO A 76 -5.59 -4.04 -12.04
CA PRO A 76 -5.14 -4.05 -10.66
C PRO A 76 -5.87 -5.09 -9.83
N ALA A 77 -5.15 -5.72 -8.90
CA ALA A 77 -5.71 -6.58 -7.89
C ALA A 77 -5.11 -6.32 -6.52
N TYR A 78 -5.84 -6.73 -5.48
CA TYR A 78 -5.45 -6.54 -4.09
C TYR A 78 -5.58 -7.86 -3.33
N GLU A 79 -4.86 -7.99 -2.23
CA GLU A 79 -4.93 -9.18 -1.39
C GLU A 79 -6.34 -9.39 -0.82
N ARG A 80 -7.01 -8.29 -0.41
CA ARG A 80 -8.42 -8.30 0.03
C ARG A 80 -9.41 -8.82 -1.01
N THR A 81 -9.03 -8.89 -2.29
CA THR A 81 -9.84 -9.42 -3.38
C THR A 81 -9.29 -10.75 -3.90
N TYR A 82 -8.51 -11.49 -3.09
CA TYR A 82 -7.85 -12.75 -3.46
C TYR A 82 -6.96 -12.63 -4.71
N ASN A 83 -6.30 -11.48 -4.87
CA ASN A 83 -5.52 -11.15 -6.07
C ASN A 83 -6.35 -11.16 -7.37
N LEU A 84 -7.66 -10.91 -7.28
CA LEU A 84 -8.53 -10.68 -8.43
C LEU A 84 -8.82 -9.18 -8.61
N CYS A 85 -9.06 -8.77 -9.85
CA CYS A 85 -9.60 -7.44 -10.11
C CYS A 85 -11.04 -7.33 -9.63
N GLU A 86 -11.54 -6.11 -9.48
CA GLU A 86 -12.88 -5.86 -8.94
C GLU A 86 -14.00 -6.58 -9.71
N LYS A 87 -13.88 -6.69 -11.04
CA LYS A 87 -14.82 -7.45 -11.88
C LYS A 87 -14.75 -8.96 -11.63
N HIS A 88 -13.56 -9.53 -11.64
CA HIS A 88 -13.38 -10.98 -11.41
C HIS A 88 -13.66 -11.38 -9.97
N PHE A 89 -13.39 -10.51 -9.00
CA PHE A 89 -13.80 -10.69 -7.61
C PHE A 89 -15.33 -10.67 -7.45
N ALA A 90 -16.03 -9.79 -8.19
CA ALA A 90 -17.49 -9.79 -8.22
C ALA A 90 -18.09 -11.06 -8.85
N GLN A 91 -17.42 -11.63 -9.85
CA GLN A 91 -17.80 -12.93 -10.44
C GLN A 91 -17.61 -14.07 -9.43
N LEU A 92 -16.45 -14.16 -8.78
CA LEU A 92 -16.18 -15.17 -7.74
C LEU A 92 -17.24 -15.14 -6.61
N ARG A 93 -17.66 -13.94 -6.19
CA ARG A 93 -18.71 -13.80 -5.16
C ARG A 93 -20.07 -14.34 -5.61
N ARG A 94 -20.39 -14.29 -6.92
CA ARG A 94 -21.63 -14.86 -7.45
C ARG A 94 -21.56 -16.39 -7.50
N GLU A 95 -20.45 -16.95 -7.95
CA GLU A 95 -20.23 -18.41 -7.99
C GLU A 95 -20.35 -19.02 -6.60
N LYS A 96 -19.64 -18.45 -5.61
CA LYS A 96 -19.75 -18.92 -4.21
C LYS A 96 -21.12 -18.73 -3.58
N CYS A 97 -21.92 -17.77 -4.06
CA CYS A 97 -23.28 -17.59 -3.58
C CYS A 97 -24.16 -18.77 -4.04
N PHE A 98 -23.96 -19.25 -5.26
CA PHE A 98 -24.71 -20.39 -5.81
C PHE A 98 -24.42 -21.69 -5.03
N GLU A 99 -23.16 -21.94 -4.66
CA GLU A 99 -22.76 -23.12 -3.86
C GLU A 99 -23.28 -23.12 -2.41
N VAL A 100 -23.78 -21.99 -1.89
CA VAL A 100 -24.32 -21.91 -0.51
C VAL A 100 -25.82 -22.24 -0.46
N TYR A 101 -26.48 -22.33 -1.62
CA TYR A 101 -27.91 -22.62 -1.72
C TYR A 101 -28.23 -23.99 -2.35
N ASP A 102 -27.22 -24.87 -2.47
CA ASP A 102 -27.35 -26.30 -2.82
C ASP A 102 -26.96 -27.14 -1.58
#